data_AF-A0ABD2WFJ3-F1
#
_entry.id   AF-A0ABD2WFJ3-F1
#
_cell.length_a   1.000
_cell.length_b   1.000
_cell.length_c   1.000
_cell.angle_alpha   90.00
_cell.angle_beta   90.00
_cell.angle_gamma   90.00
#
_symmetry.space_group_name_H-M   'P 1'
#
loop_
_entity.id
_entity.type
_entity.pdbx_description
1 polymer ?
#
loop_
_entity_poly.entity_id
_entity_poly.type
_entity_poly.pdbx_seq_one_letter_code
_entity_poly.pdbx_strand_id
1 'polypeptide(L)'
;MVKRKEHNCFKNFDRDAASTAMESAILLEGFQDSIHTHKVLYKVMVADGDTNAFKTLEDSGVYDAYDLMPIRIRCYNHLQRNLYKKLDTIGKAPTPAGQARKQYIPLRKKITEKIGLFRDSVSQCIAYRNEQDDEHASKVCELRRDILNLPNHIFGDHNECKERGYICSEIEKTCDDRESNYVPEMKQVGLFDKVFEAVNDLSVNSESLLYRVTNNYAEGFNSLVAVHIGGKRINWGTRGEYLMRALALAIRHNTGAFLSSIYEHIGDIPSVVEGEAHKKVIEAEQADRIQIEIETREQANCPRWKILRKSRLTTSHFGPIMGHKSGSAFAARVKQIRYPSKKINQDMQYGIDHEADAINDLEKLLKKNIEKCGLFIDPVDAYLACSPDGVIGDDTIVEVKTSIHAHASTAEEAVKSIKQCKGFLKLKSKGCYEMNSGHHYYAQVQGQLHITQQKYCYFMFWTPLSFIQS
;
A
#
# COMPACT_ATOMS: atom_id res chain seq x y z
N MET A 1 12.22 37.71 -3.81
CA MET A 1 10.91 37.50 -3.18
C MET A 1 10.07 36.62 -4.09
N VAL A 2 9.77 35.39 -3.70
CA VAL A 2 8.83 34.54 -4.46
C VAL A 2 7.44 35.12 -4.26
N LYS A 3 6.79 35.58 -5.34
CA LYS A 3 5.38 36.00 -5.31
C LYS A 3 4.55 34.84 -4.76
N ARG A 4 3.79 35.06 -3.70
CA ARG A 4 2.83 34.07 -3.20
C ARG A 4 1.85 33.76 -4.33
N LYS A 5 1.63 32.46 -4.61
CA LYS A 5 0.57 32.01 -5.51
C LYS A 5 -0.76 32.52 -4.94
N GLU A 6 -1.48 33.32 -5.72
CA GLU A 6 -2.88 33.59 -5.41
C GLU A 6 -3.61 32.25 -5.41
N HIS A 7 -4.27 31.94 -4.30
CA HIS A 7 -5.14 30.78 -4.19
C HIS A 7 -6.39 31.23 -3.47
N ASN A 8 -7.54 30.79 -3.97
CA ASN A 8 -8.79 30.94 -3.23
C ASN A 8 -8.78 29.90 -2.10
N CYS A 9 -8.74 30.39 -0.87
CA CYS A 9 -8.71 29.53 0.30
C CYS A 9 -10.09 28.89 0.51
N PHE A 10 -10.26 27.62 0.14
CA PHE A 10 -11.50 26.84 0.35
C PHE A 10 -11.88 26.64 1.82
N LYS A 11 -11.03 27.07 2.76
CA LYS A 11 -11.33 27.07 4.20
C LYS A 11 -12.54 27.94 4.54
N ASN A 12 -12.92 28.84 3.63
CA ASN A 12 -14.11 29.70 3.70
C ASN A 12 -14.96 29.57 2.43
N PHE A 13 -15.11 28.37 1.86
CA PHE A 13 -16.17 28.19 0.86
C PHE A 13 -17.47 28.65 1.49
N ASP A 14 -18.20 29.52 0.80
CA ASP A 14 -19.29 30.31 1.38
C ASP A 14 -20.22 29.38 2.16
N ARG A 15 -20.54 29.72 3.42
CA ARG A 15 -21.19 28.77 4.35
C ARG A 15 -22.54 28.29 3.83
N ASP A 16 -23.14 29.06 2.92
CA ASP A 16 -24.42 28.83 2.30
C ASP A 16 -24.32 28.21 0.89
N ALA A 17 -23.10 27.95 0.38
CA ALA A 17 -22.89 27.31 -0.91
C ALA A 17 -23.01 25.78 -0.81
N ALA A 18 -23.65 25.17 -1.81
CA ALA A 18 -23.81 23.72 -1.90
C ALA A 18 -22.46 23.00 -2.06
N SER A 19 -22.32 21.80 -1.49
CA SER A 19 -21.11 20.97 -1.62
C SER A 19 -20.75 20.66 -3.08
N THR A 20 -21.75 20.56 -3.96
CA THR A 20 -21.58 20.35 -5.41
C THR A 20 -20.88 21.52 -6.11
N ALA A 21 -21.04 22.75 -5.60
CA ALA A 21 -20.32 23.91 -6.11
C ALA A 21 -18.83 23.87 -5.73
N MET A 22 -18.51 23.30 -4.55
CA MET A 22 -17.12 23.09 -4.12
C MET A 22 -16.41 22.07 -5.01
N GLU A 23 -17.07 20.95 -5.31
CA GLU A 23 -16.52 19.92 -6.22
C GLU A 23 -16.26 20.48 -7.62
N SER A 24 -17.18 21.29 -8.14
CA SER A 24 -17.04 21.96 -9.44
C SER A 24 -15.85 22.92 -9.46
N ALA A 25 -15.66 23.71 -8.40
CA ALA A 25 -14.54 24.64 -8.28
C ALA A 25 -13.18 23.93 -8.15
N ILE A 26 -13.11 22.86 -7.35
CA ILE A 26 -11.88 22.05 -7.19
C ILE A 26 -11.51 21.37 -8.51
N LEU A 27 -12.50 20.87 -9.24
CA LEU A 27 -12.28 20.27 -10.55
C LEU A 27 -11.69 21.29 -11.53
N LEU A 28 -12.29 22.47 -11.63
CA LEU A 28 -11.79 23.54 -12.49
C LEU A 28 -10.36 23.95 -12.12
N GLU A 29 -10.08 24.17 -10.84
CA GLU A 29 -8.73 24.48 -10.36
C GLU A 29 -7.73 23.39 -10.76
N GLY A 30 -8.11 22.11 -10.60
CA GLY A 30 -7.26 20.98 -10.99
C GLY A 30 -6.91 20.95 -12.49
N PHE A 31 -7.85 21.35 -13.36
CA PHE A 31 -7.57 21.51 -14.79
C PHE A 31 -6.72 22.74 -15.08
N GLN A 32 -7.00 23.89 -14.46
CA GLN A 32 -6.21 25.11 -14.63
C GLN A 32 -4.75 24.93 -14.20
N ASP A 33 -4.52 24.22 -13.11
CA ASP A 33 -3.19 23.97 -12.56
C ASP A 33 -2.46 22.77 -13.20
N SER A 34 -3.11 22.00 -14.08
CA SER A 34 -2.54 20.77 -14.67
C SER A 34 -1.22 21.03 -15.40
N ILE A 35 -1.14 22.11 -16.19
CA ILE A 35 0.05 22.49 -16.96
C ILE A 35 1.15 22.96 -16.02
N HIS A 36 0.81 23.79 -15.04
CA HIS A 36 1.79 24.30 -14.09
C HIS A 36 2.39 23.16 -13.25
N THR A 37 1.53 22.30 -12.72
CA THR A 37 1.85 21.30 -11.69
C THR A 37 2.35 20.00 -12.28
N HIS A 38 1.74 19.53 -13.37
CA HIS A 38 1.99 18.21 -13.96
C HIS A 38 2.58 18.28 -15.37
N LYS A 39 2.66 19.47 -15.99
CA LYS A 39 3.18 19.67 -17.35
C LYS A 39 2.42 18.86 -18.41
N VAL A 40 1.12 18.62 -18.19
CA VAL A 40 0.24 17.88 -19.08
C VAL A 40 -1.09 18.60 -19.27
N LEU A 41 -1.78 18.29 -20.37
CA LEU A 41 -3.16 18.69 -20.63
C LEU A 41 -4.09 17.51 -20.39
N TYR A 42 -5.21 17.73 -19.72
CA TYR A 42 -6.22 16.70 -19.51
C TYR A 42 -7.27 16.73 -20.62
N LYS A 43 -7.15 15.81 -21.59
CA LYS A 43 -8.07 15.72 -22.74
C LYS A 43 -9.42 15.08 -22.39
N VAL A 44 -9.46 14.20 -21.40
CA VAL A 44 -10.62 13.36 -21.09
C VAL A 44 -10.90 13.36 -19.60
N MET A 45 -12.18 13.52 -19.23
CA MET A 45 -12.67 13.36 -17.86
C MET A 45 -13.66 12.21 -17.79
N VAL A 46 -13.42 11.24 -16.90
CA VAL A 46 -14.37 10.15 -16.62
C VAL A 46 -15.24 10.54 -15.42
N ALA A 47 -16.56 10.67 -15.62
CA ALA A 47 -17.51 11.15 -14.62
C ALA A 47 -18.64 10.15 -14.33
N ASP A 48 -19.07 10.05 -13.08
CA ASP A 48 -20.20 9.21 -12.63
C ASP A 48 -21.58 9.81 -12.99
N GLY A 49 -21.73 11.12 -12.98
CA GLY A 49 -22.93 11.76 -13.51
C GLY A 49 -23.24 13.20 -13.16
N ASP A 50 -22.43 13.90 -12.36
CA ASP A 50 -22.72 15.29 -12.03
C ASP A 50 -22.52 16.22 -13.22
N THR A 51 -23.63 16.72 -13.75
CA THR A 51 -23.68 17.56 -14.96
C THR A 51 -23.09 18.94 -14.75
N ASN A 52 -23.17 19.48 -13.53
CA ASN A 52 -22.83 20.87 -13.25
C ASN A 52 -21.32 21.12 -13.20
N ALA A 53 -20.54 20.18 -12.64
CA ALA A 53 -19.09 20.32 -12.53
C ALA A 53 -18.40 20.37 -13.89
N PHE A 54 -18.87 19.55 -14.84
CA PHE A 54 -18.34 19.58 -16.20
C PHE A 54 -18.74 20.85 -16.93
N LYS A 55 -19.99 21.32 -16.79
CA LYS A 55 -20.41 22.56 -17.44
C LYS A 55 -19.56 23.77 -17.02
N THR A 56 -19.22 23.86 -15.73
CA THR A 56 -18.29 24.90 -15.23
C THR A 56 -16.91 24.81 -15.90
N LEU A 57 -16.43 23.60 -16.18
CA LEU A 57 -15.20 23.40 -16.93
C LEU A 57 -15.36 23.83 -18.40
N GLU A 58 -16.48 23.49 -19.03
CA GLU A 58 -16.79 23.87 -20.42
C GLU A 58 -16.82 25.40 -20.58
N ASP A 59 -17.55 26.08 -19.69
CA ASP A 59 -17.74 27.53 -19.72
C ASP A 59 -16.44 28.30 -19.39
N SER A 60 -15.43 27.64 -18.80
CA SER A 60 -14.19 28.28 -18.35
C SER A 60 -13.15 28.49 -19.45
N GLY A 61 -13.23 27.77 -20.57
CA GLY A 61 -12.23 27.83 -21.64
C GLY A 61 -10.81 27.43 -21.20
N VAL A 62 -10.69 26.50 -20.24
CA VAL A 62 -9.44 26.22 -19.50
C VAL A 62 -8.21 25.96 -20.38
N TYR A 63 -8.40 25.43 -21.59
CA TYR A 63 -7.32 25.15 -22.54
C TYR A 63 -7.56 25.78 -23.93
N ASP A 64 -8.34 26.87 -24.03
CA ASP A 64 -8.61 27.55 -25.31
C ASP A 64 -7.32 27.99 -26.02
N ALA A 65 -6.30 28.40 -25.24
CA ALA A 65 -4.98 28.75 -25.77
C ALA A 65 -4.25 27.60 -26.48
N TYR A 66 -4.72 26.35 -26.31
CA TYR A 66 -4.17 25.14 -26.90
C TYR A 66 -5.14 24.47 -27.89
N ASP A 67 -6.26 25.13 -28.24
CA ASP A 67 -7.31 24.59 -29.11
C ASP A 67 -7.81 23.21 -28.64
N LEU A 68 -7.97 23.06 -27.32
CA LEU A 68 -8.36 21.80 -26.70
C LEU A 68 -9.57 22.00 -25.79
N MET A 69 -10.65 21.30 -26.12
CA MET A 69 -11.79 21.16 -25.24
C MET A 69 -11.76 19.79 -24.55
N PRO A 70 -11.71 19.71 -23.19
CA PRO A 70 -11.84 18.44 -22.51
C PRO A 70 -13.15 17.74 -22.87
N ILE A 71 -13.12 16.41 -23.03
CA ILE A 71 -14.30 15.60 -23.35
C ILE A 71 -14.75 14.86 -22.09
N ARG A 72 -16.07 14.83 -21.84
CA ARG A 72 -16.65 14.03 -20.76
C ARG A 72 -17.03 12.65 -21.24
N ILE A 73 -16.47 11.63 -20.60
CA ILE A 73 -16.88 10.24 -20.74
C ILE A 73 -17.63 9.81 -19.48
N ARG A 74 -18.80 9.22 -19.63
CA ARG A 74 -19.59 8.68 -18.51
C ARG A 74 -19.03 7.33 -18.05
N CYS A 75 -18.96 7.12 -16.74
CA CYS A 75 -18.48 5.87 -16.16
C CYS A 75 -19.38 4.69 -16.57
N TYR A 76 -18.78 3.67 -17.17
CA TYR A 76 -19.46 2.46 -17.62
C TYR A 76 -20.29 1.78 -16.53
N ASN A 77 -19.72 1.62 -15.33
CA ASN A 77 -20.40 0.98 -14.20
C ASN A 77 -21.61 1.80 -13.71
N HIS A 78 -21.51 3.13 -13.74
CA HIS A 78 -22.61 4.01 -13.36
C HIS A 78 -23.76 3.93 -14.36
N LEU A 79 -23.44 3.92 -15.66
CA LEU A 79 -24.44 3.74 -16.72
C LEU A 79 -25.19 2.40 -16.58
N GLN A 80 -24.46 1.30 -16.41
CA GLN A 80 -25.03 -0.04 -16.18
C GLN A 80 -25.87 -0.10 -14.90
N ARG A 81 -25.38 0.46 -13.79
CA ARG A 81 -26.10 0.52 -12.51
C ARG A 81 -27.36 1.36 -12.60
N ASN A 82 -27.33 2.47 -13.35
CA ASN A 82 -28.49 3.32 -13.57
C ASN A 82 -29.57 2.60 -14.36
N LEU A 83 -29.20 1.88 -15.43
CA LEU A 83 -30.14 1.01 -16.15
C LEU A 83 -30.75 -0.04 -15.21
N TYR A 84 -29.90 -0.77 -14.48
CA TYR A 84 -30.35 -1.77 -13.50
C TYR A 84 -31.37 -1.18 -12.51
N LYS A 85 -31.05 -0.04 -11.90
CA LYS A 85 -31.93 0.64 -10.93
C LYS A 85 -33.28 1.03 -11.54
N LYS A 86 -33.29 1.55 -12.77
CA LYS A 86 -34.53 1.91 -13.47
C LYS A 86 -35.39 0.67 -13.73
N LEU A 87 -34.79 -0.40 -14.26
CA LEU A 87 -35.49 -1.66 -14.52
C LEU A 87 -35.99 -2.32 -13.23
N ASP A 88 -35.19 -2.31 -12.15
CA ASP A 88 -35.56 -2.84 -10.83
C ASP A 88 -36.70 -2.02 -10.21
N THR A 89 -36.68 -0.70 -10.38
CA THR A 89 -37.77 0.18 -9.96
C THR A 89 -39.06 -0.18 -10.70
N ILE A 90 -39.00 -0.40 -12.02
CA ILE A 90 -40.16 -0.84 -12.82
C ILE A 90 -40.66 -2.22 -12.33
N GLY A 91 -39.74 -3.17 -12.10
CA GLY A 91 -40.04 -4.52 -11.63
C GLY A 91 -40.68 -4.57 -10.23
N LYS A 92 -40.36 -3.60 -9.37
CA LYS A 92 -40.86 -3.50 -7.99
C LYS A 92 -42.04 -2.54 -7.82
N ALA A 93 -42.30 -1.66 -8.78
CA ALA A 93 -43.38 -0.68 -8.71
C ALA A 93 -44.75 -1.35 -8.52
N PRO A 94 -45.66 -0.81 -7.69
CA PRO A 94 -46.99 -1.37 -7.48
C PRO A 94 -47.78 -1.41 -8.79
N THR A 95 -48.74 -2.33 -8.88
CA THR A 95 -49.65 -2.38 -10.05
C THR A 95 -50.46 -1.08 -10.11
N PRO A 96 -50.44 -0.33 -11.22
CA PRO A 96 -51.21 0.91 -11.33
C PRO A 96 -52.71 0.67 -11.19
N ALA A 97 -53.44 1.69 -10.74
CA ALA A 97 -54.91 1.64 -10.70
C ALA A 97 -55.47 1.44 -12.13
N GLY A 98 -56.50 0.60 -12.27
CA GLY A 98 -57.11 0.27 -13.57
C GLY A 98 -56.42 -0.84 -14.36
N GLN A 99 -55.26 -1.34 -13.91
CA GLN A 99 -54.57 -2.46 -14.57
C GLN A 99 -55.07 -3.83 -14.08
N ALA A 100 -55.23 -4.77 -15.01
CA ALA A 100 -55.57 -6.15 -14.69
C ALA A 100 -54.42 -6.85 -13.96
N ARG A 101 -54.49 -6.95 -12.63
CA ARG A 101 -53.44 -7.54 -11.78
C ARG A 101 -52.98 -8.93 -12.24
N LYS A 102 -53.91 -9.77 -12.73
CA LYS A 102 -53.60 -11.12 -13.24
C LYS A 102 -52.68 -11.11 -14.46
N GLN A 103 -52.73 -10.08 -15.29
CA GLN A 103 -51.90 -9.92 -16.50
C GLN A 103 -50.63 -9.10 -16.20
N TYR A 104 -50.74 -8.02 -15.42
CA TYR A 104 -49.61 -7.12 -15.16
C TYR A 104 -48.51 -7.72 -14.29
N ILE A 105 -48.89 -8.43 -13.21
CA ILE A 105 -47.92 -8.93 -12.21
C ILE A 105 -46.93 -9.93 -12.81
N PRO A 106 -47.35 -10.94 -13.61
CA PRO A 106 -46.42 -11.86 -14.26
C PRO A 106 -45.42 -11.16 -15.18
N LEU A 107 -45.89 -10.25 -16.04
CA LEU A 107 -45.03 -9.49 -16.97
C LEU A 107 -44.05 -8.59 -16.23
N ARG A 108 -44.48 -7.96 -15.12
CA ARG A 108 -43.58 -7.18 -14.26
C ARG A 108 -42.50 -8.04 -13.62
N LYS A 109 -42.83 -9.26 -13.16
CA LYS A 109 -41.83 -10.19 -12.60
C LYS A 109 -40.80 -10.62 -13.65
N LYS A 110 -41.23 -10.81 -14.90
CA LYS A 110 -40.33 -11.13 -16.02
C LYS A 110 -39.26 -10.06 -16.24
N ILE A 111 -39.59 -8.78 -16.02
CA ILE A 111 -38.59 -7.69 -16.04
C ILE A 111 -37.50 -7.98 -15.02
N THR A 112 -37.87 -8.24 -13.74
CA THR A 112 -36.91 -8.53 -12.66
C THR A 112 -36.06 -9.77 -12.95
N GLU A 113 -36.67 -10.84 -13.48
CA GLU A 113 -35.98 -12.08 -13.86
C GLU A 113 -34.92 -11.84 -14.95
N LYS A 114 -35.19 -10.92 -15.88
CA LYS A 114 -34.35 -10.68 -17.06
C LYS A 114 -33.40 -9.46 -16.93
N ILE A 115 -33.40 -8.72 -15.82
CA ILE A 115 -32.53 -7.52 -15.65
C ILE A 115 -31.05 -7.86 -15.87
N GLY A 116 -30.58 -9.02 -15.40
CA GLY A 116 -29.19 -9.46 -15.59
C GLY A 116 -28.81 -9.56 -17.07
N LEU A 117 -29.75 -10.01 -17.91
CA LEU A 117 -29.54 -10.20 -19.35
C LEU A 117 -29.26 -8.86 -20.05
N PHE A 118 -29.94 -7.77 -19.65
CA PHE A 118 -29.66 -6.44 -20.21
C PHE A 118 -28.21 -6.02 -20.03
N ARG A 119 -27.65 -6.21 -18.83
CA ARG A 119 -26.26 -5.86 -18.55
C ARG A 119 -25.30 -6.68 -19.42
N ASP A 120 -25.55 -7.97 -19.52
CA ASP A 120 -24.69 -8.90 -20.26
C ASP A 120 -24.78 -8.63 -21.77
N SER A 121 -25.98 -8.45 -22.32
CA SER A 121 -26.17 -8.12 -23.74
C SER A 121 -25.53 -6.77 -24.10
N VAL A 122 -25.69 -5.72 -23.28
CA VAL A 122 -24.99 -4.43 -23.53
C VAL A 122 -23.47 -4.63 -23.54
N SER A 123 -22.93 -5.43 -22.60
CA SER A 123 -21.49 -5.71 -22.54
C SER A 123 -20.99 -6.40 -23.81
N GLN A 124 -21.78 -7.33 -24.35
CA GLN A 124 -21.46 -8.09 -25.55
C GLN A 124 -21.59 -7.25 -26.82
N CYS A 125 -22.64 -6.41 -26.94
CA CYS A 125 -22.75 -5.44 -28.03
C CYS A 125 -21.53 -4.50 -28.07
N ILE A 126 -21.07 -4.01 -26.92
CA ILE A 126 -19.87 -3.16 -26.83
C ILE A 126 -18.62 -3.92 -27.29
N ALA A 127 -18.43 -5.16 -26.81
CA ALA A 127 -17.29 -5.98 -27.20
C ALA A 127 -17.24 -6.21 -28.70
N TYR A 128 -18.36 -6.65 -29.29
CA TYR A 128 -18.50 -6.86 -30.72
C TYR A 128 -18.15 -5.61 -31.54
N ARG A 129 -18.69 -4.45 -31.17
CA ARG A 129 -18.43 -3.19 -31.89
C ARG A 129 -17.01 -2.68 -31.74
N ASN A 130 -16.34 -2.95 -30.62
CA ASN A 130 -14.95 -2.60 -30.42
C ASN A 130 -13.98 -3.49 -31.22
N GLU A 131 -14.38 -4.70 -31.59
CA GLU A 131 -13.58 -5.63 -32.41
C GLU A 131 -13.66 -5.32 -33.92
N GLN A 132 -14.69 -4.61 -34.37
CA GLN A 132 -14.81 -4.21 -35.78
C GLN A 132 -13.78 -3.14 -36.15
N ASP A 133 -13.35 -3.12 -37.42
CA ASP A 133 -12.45 -2.09 -37.97
C ASP A 133 -13.22 -0.92 -38.60
N ASP A 134 -14.31 -0.50 -37.94
CA ASP A 134 -15.13 0.64 -38.38
C ASP A 134 -14.67 1.97 -37.76
N GLU A 135 -15.02 3.08 -38.41
CA GLU A 135 -14.87 4.43 -37.85
C GLU A 135 -15.61 4.57 -36.51
N HIS A 136 -15.03 5.30 -35.56
CA HIS A 136 -15.60 5.46 -34.22
C HIS A 136 -17.04 6.01 -34.25
N ALA A 137 -17.32 7.01 -35.08
CA ALA A 137 -18.67 7.57 -35.22
C ALA A 137 -19.69 6.53 -35.71
N SER A 138 -19.30 5.68 -36.66
CA SER A 138 -20.14 4.57 -37.15
C SER A 138 -20.43 3.57 -36.02
N LYS A 139 -19.40 3.19 -35.26
CA LYS A 139 -19.54 2.30 -34.08
C LYS A 139 -20.52 2.87 -33.05
N VAL A 140 -20.50 4.19 -32.80
CA VAL A 140 -21.43 4.86 -31.89
C VAL A 140 -22.88 4.73 -32.36
N CYS A 141 -23.12 5.04 -33.65
CA CYS A 141 -24.45 4.94 -34.24
C CYS A 141 -24.99 3.50 -34.21
N GLU A 142 -24.15 2.54 -34.55
CA GLU A 142 -24.54 1.13 -34.58
C GLU A 142 -24.76 0.54 -33.20
N LEU A 143 -23.88 0.83 -32.23
CA LEU A 143 -24.06 0.43 -30.84
C LEU A 143 -25.37 0.98 -30.26
N ARG A 144 -25.70 2.24 -30.57
CA ARG A 144 -26.96 2.85 -30.13
C ARG A 144 -28.15 2.02 -30.61
N ARG A 145 -28.15 1.64 -31.88
CA ARG A 145 -29.21 0.83 -32.48
C ARG A 145 -29.25 -0.59 -31.87
N ASP A 146 -28.10 -1.19 -31.56
CA ASP A 146 -28.04 -2.49 -30.88
C ASP A 146 -28.70 -2.41 -29.50
N ILE A 147 -28.33 -1.41 -28.70
CA ILE A 147 -28.87 -1.19 -27.35
C ILE A 147 -30.39 -0.98 -27.41
N LEU A 148 -30.88 -0.19 -28.37
CA LEU A 148 -32.32 0.06 -28.53
C LEU A 148 -33.11 -1.18 -28.93
N ASN A 149 -32.48 -2.17 -29.56
CA ASN A 149 -33.13 -3.44 -29.91
C ASN A 149 -33.12 -4.46 -28.76
N LEU A 150 -32.31 -4.27 -27.71
CA LEU A 150 -32.24 -5.21 -26.59
C LEU A 150 -33.58 -5.52 -25.90
N PRO A 151 -34.50 -4.56 -25.67
CA PRO A 151 -35.80 -4.87 -25.12
C PRO A 151 -36.60 -5.86 -25.98
N ASN A 152 -36.57 -5.71 -27.31
CA ASN A 152 -37.24 -6.64 -28.21
C ASN A 152 -36.61 -8.03 -28.08
N HIS A 153 -35.29 -8.12 -28.23
CA HIS A 153 -34.53 -9.37 -28.14
C HIS A 153 -34.76 -10.12 -26.81
N ILE A 154 -34.59 -9.43 -25.68
CA ILE A 154 -34.65 -10.04 -24.34
C ILE A 154 -36.06 -10.55 -24.00
N PHE A 155 -37.09 -9.88 -24.52
CA PHE A 155 -38.50 -10.27 -24.31
C PHE A 155 -39.09 -11.12 -25.45
N GLY A 156 -38.27 -11.59 -26.39
CA GLY A 156 -38.64 -12.63 -27.37
C GLY A 156 -39.13 -12.12 -28.73
N ASP A 157 -38.96 -10.84 -29.04
CA ASP A 157 -39.18 -10.29 -30.39
C ASP A 157 -37.84 -10.20 -31.15
N HIS A 158 -37.66 -11.10 -32.11
CA HIS A 158 -36.42 -11.26 -32.87
C HIS A 158 -36.49 -10.70 -34.29
N ASN A 159 -37.50 -9.89 -34.62
CA ASN A 159 -37.69 -9.37 -35.97
C ASN A 159 -36.47 -8.55 -36.45
N GLU A 160 -36.00 -7.61 -35.64
CA GLU A 160 -34.83 -6.77 -35.93
C GLU A 160 -33.49 -7.48 -35.68
N CYS A 161 -33.50 -8.66 -35.01
CA CYS A 161 -32.29 -9.44 -34.79
C CYS A 161 -31.79 -10.11 -36.08
N LYS A 162 -32.71 -10.48 -36.98
CA LYS A 162 -32.38 -11.14 -38.26
C LYS A 162 -31.61 -10.22 -39.22
N GLU A 163 -31.89 -8.93 -39.19
CA GLU A 163 -31.19 -7.94 -40.02
C GLU A 163 -29.78 -7.64 -39.51
N ARG A 164 -29.53 -7.84 -38.21
CA ARG A 164 -28.24 -7.59 -37.55
C ARG A 164 -27.39 -8.84 -37.37
N GLY A 165 -27.99 -10.03 -37.37
CA GLY A 165 -27.33 -11.35 -37.36
C GLY A 165 -26.66 -11.74 -36.04
N TYR A 166 -25.75 -10.91 -35.54
CA TYR A 166 -24.84 -11.27 -34.44
C TYR A 166 -25.51 -11.28 -33.05
N ILE A 167 -26.58 -10.50 -32.86
CA ILE A 167 -27.29 -10.42 -31.58
C ILE A 167 -27.91 -11.78 -31.19
N CYS A 168 -28.40 -12.57 -32.16
CA CYS A 168 -28.92 -13.90 -31.87
C CYS A 168 -27.86 -15.01 -31.98
N SER A 169 -26.85 -14.86 -32.84
CA SER A 169 -25.85 -15.91 -33.08
C SER A 169 -24.63 -15.87 -32.16
N GLU A 170 -24.23 -14.70 -31.65
CA GLU A 170 -23.02 -14.53 -30.85
C GLU A 170 -23.30 -14.15 -29.38
N ILE A 171 -24.50 -13.63 -29.09
CA ILE A 171 -24.96 -13.32 -27.73
C ILE A 171 -25.72 -14.54 -27.15
N GLU A 172 -25.15 -15.74 -27.34
CA GLU A 172 -25.76 -17.09 -27.27
C GLU A 172 -26.22 -17.54 -25.86
N LYS A 173 -26.45 -16.61 -24.92
CA LYS A 173 -26.92 -16.88 -23.55
C LYS A 173 -28.08 -15.99 -23.08
N THR A 174 -28.59 -15.08 -23.90
CA THR A 174 -29.55 -14.06 -23.43
C THR A 174 -30.99 -14.20 -23.92
N CYS A 175 -31.27 -15.15 -24.81
CA CYS A 175 -32.63 -15.59 -25.12
C CYS A 175 -32.61 -17.10 -25.32
N ASP A 176 -33.51 -17.83 -24.65
CA ASP A 176 -33.85 -19.18 -25.08
C ASP A 176 -34.86 -18.98 -26.21
N ASP A 177 -34.51 -19.34 -27.45
CA ASP A 177 -35.37 -19.23 -28.64
C ASP A 177 -36.70 -20.04 -28.49
N ARG A 178 -36.88 -20.73 -27.36
CA ARG A 178 -38.06 -21.47 -26.94
C ARG A 178 -39.00 -20.68 -26.00
N GLU A 179 -38.64 -19.47 -25.56
CA GLU A 179 -39.50 -18.63 -24.73
C GLU A 179 -40.55 -17.86 -25.57
N SER A 180 -41.76 -17.70 -25.04
CA SER A 180 -42.85 -16.94 -25.67
C SER A 180 -42.46 -15.48 -25.89
N ASN A 181 -42.86 -14.88 -27.02
CA ASN A 181 -42.72 -13.44 -27.27
C ASN A 181 -43.65 -12.64 -26.34
N TYR A 182 -43.08 -11.96 -25.35
CA TYR A 182 -43.80 -11.15 -24.37
C TYR A 182 -44.04 -9.70 -24.80
N VAL A 183 -43.38 -9.23 -25.87
CA VAL A 183 -43.41 -7.82 -26.30
C VAL A 183 -44.84 -7.32 -26.57
N PRO A 184 -45.72 -8.05 -27.30
CA PRO A 184 -47.10 -7.60 -27.52
C PRO A 184 -47.89 -7.39 -26.23
N GLU A 185 -47.78 -8.32 -25.29
CA GLU A 185 -48.49 -8.26 -24.00
C GLU A 185 -47.93 -7.13 -23.13
N MET A 186 -46.61 -6.94 -23.12
CA MET A 186 -45.96 -5.85 -22.38
C MET A 186 -46.32 -4.46 -22.93
N LYS A 187 -46.50 -4.33 -24.25
CA LYS A 187 -47.00 -3.10 -24.90
C LYS A 187 -48.45 -2.81 -24.49
N GLN A 188 -49.33 -3.80 -24.50
CA GLN A 188 -50.73 -3.63 -24.07
C GLN A 188 -50.86 -3.06 -22.66
N VAL A 189 -49.96 -3.47 -21.75
CA VAL A 189 -49.99 -3.01 -20.36
C VAL A 189 -49.05 -1.82 -20.08
N GLY A 190 -48.41 -1.25 -21.11
CA GLY A 190 -47.52 -0.08 -20.98
C GLY A 190 -46.24 -0.34 -20.17
N LEU A 191 -45.84 -1.60 -19.99
CA LEU A 191 -44.57 -1.96 -19.36
C LEU A 191 -43.40 -1.83 -20.34
N PHE A 192 -43.64 -2.15 -21.61
CA PHE A 192 -42.61 -2.10 -22.64
C PHE A 192 -42.05 -0.69 -22.81
N ASP A 193 -42.91 0.34 -22.86
CA ASP A 193 -42.48 1.73 -23.03
C ASP A 193 -41.58 2.21 -21.88
N LYS A 194 -41.87 1.79 -20.64
CA LYS A 194 -41.04 2.11 -19.48
C LYS A 194 -39.66 1.45 -19.54
N VAL A 195 -39.61 0.20 -19.99
CA VAL A 195 -38.34 -0.51 -20.21
C VAL A 195 -37.55 0.15 -21.33
N PHE A 196 -38.23 0.45 -22.45
CA PHE A 196 -37.62 1.08 -23.61
C PHE A 196 -37.06 2.46 -23.26
N GLU A 197 -37.80 3.28 -22.50
CA GLU A 197 -37.32 4.59 -22.01
C GLU A 197 -36.05 4.44 -21.17
N ALA A 198 -36.03 3.49 -20.23
CA ALA A 198 -34.85 3.21 -19.41
C ALA A 198 -33.62 2.80 -20.24
N VAL A 199 -33.83 2.03 -21.32
CA VAL A 199 -32.78 1.60 -22.25
C VAL A 199 -32.37 2.73 -23.21
N ASN A 200 -33.31 3.56 -23.67
CA ASN A 200 -33.04 4.72 -24.50
C ASN A 200 -32.14 5.72 -23.76
N ASP A 201 -32.39 5.95 -22.47
CA ASP A 201 -31.54 6.78 -21.60
C ASP A 201 -30.10 6.25 -21.47
N LEU A 202 -29.90 4.93 -21.62
CA LEU A 202 -28.56 4.36 -21.72
C LEU A 202 -27.96 4.60 -23.11
N SER A 203 -28.76 4.38 -24.16
CA SER A 203 -28.33 4.43 -25.57
C SER A 203 -27.76 5.80 -25.99
N VAL A 204 -28.22 6.90 -25.38
CA VAL A 204 -27.66 8.24 -25.66
C VAL A 204 -26.19 8.37 -25.24
N ASN A 205 -25.70 7.47 -24.38
CA ASN A 205 -24.33 7.43 -23.90
C ASN A 205 -23.47 6.39 -24.65
N SER A 206 -23.88 5.95 -25.85
CA SER A 206 -23.19 4.91 -26.63
C SER A 206 -21.71 5.21 -26.87
N GLU A 207 -21.37 6.48 -27.14
CA GLU A 207 -19.97 6.91 -27.26
C GLU A 207 -19.19 6.66 -25.97
N SER A 208 -19.74 7.05 -24.81
CA SER A 208 -19.12 6.74 -23.51
C SER A 208 -19.00 5.24 -23.23
N LEU A 209 -19.97 4.45 -23.67
CA LEU A 209 -19.99 2.99 -23.48
C LEU A 209 -18.90 2.29 -24.29
N LEU A 210 -18.59 2.75 -25.50
CA LEU A 210 -17.52 2.17 -26.34
C LEU A 210 -16.14 2.29 -25.67
N TYR A 211 -15.85 3.43 -25.03
CA TYR A 211 -14.60 3.62 -24.30
C TYR A 211 -14.44 2.62 -23.13
N ARG A 212 -15.54 2.12 -22.58
CA ARG A 212 -15.58 1.10 -21.50
C ARG A 212 -14.71 1.46 -20.28
N VAL A 213 -14.58 2.76 -20.00
CA VAL A 213 -13.80 3.27 -18.87
C VAL A 213 -14.64 3.39 -17.60
N THR A 214 -13.99 3.26 -16.44
CA THR A 214 -14.64 3.35 -15.13
C THR A 214 -13.90 4.38 -14.26
N ASN A 215 -14.64 5.08 -13.40
CA ASN A 215 -14.05 5.92 -12.36
C ASN A 215 -13.65 5.11 -11.11
N ASN A 216 -13.80 3.78 -11.13
CA ASN A 216 -13.45 2.89 -10.00
C ASN A 216 -12.01 3.11 -9.51
N TYR A 217 -11.09 3.43 -10.42
CA TYR A 217 -9.70 3.72 -10.05
C TYR A 217 -9.61 4.94 -9.13
N ALA A 218 -10.32 6.02 -9.48
CA ALA A 218 -10.39 7.24 -8.67
C ALA A 218 -11.21 7.03 -7.38
N GLU A 219 -12.34 6.32 -7.45
CA GLU A 219 -13.15 6.00 -6.26
C GLU A 219 -12.42 5.09 -5.27
N GLY A 220 -11.72 4.07 -5.78
CA GLY A 220 -10.89 3.17 -5.00
C GLY A 220 -9.74 3.91 -4.33
N PHE A 221 -9.05 4.76 -5.08
CA PHE A 221 -8.01 5.64 -4.54
C PHE A 221 -8.57 6.59 -3.46
N ASN A 222 -9.68 7.29 -3.74
CA ASN A 222 -10.32 8.19 -2.79
C ASN A 222 -10.80 7.47 -1.53
N SER A 223 -11.30 6.24 -1.66
CA SER A 223 -11.68 5.40 -0.52
C SER A 223 -10.47 5.06 0.34
N LEU A 224 -9.33 4.74 -0.27
CA LEU A 224 -8.07 4.52 0.44
C LEU A 224 -7.61 5.81 1.14
N VAL A 225 -7.69 6.97 0.48
CA VAL A 225 -7.41 8.28 1.10
C VAL A 225 -8.30 8.50 2.31
N ALA A 226 -9.62 8.35 2.17
CA ALA A 226 -10.58 8.53 3.25
C ALA A 226 -10.30 7.64 4.46
N VAL A 227 -9.93 6.37 4.25
CA VAL A 227 -9.57 5.45 5.33
C VAL A 227 -8.33 5.92 6.09
N HIS A 228 -7.26 6.30 5.39
CA HIS A 228 -5.97 6.62 6.03
C HIS A 228 -5.93 8.03 6.64
N ILE A 229 -6.79 8.94 6.20
CA ILE A 229 -6.95 10.24 6.86
C ILE A 229 -7.94 10.19 8.05
N GLY A 230 -8.56 9.02 8.33
CA GLY A 230 -9.49 8.85 9.44
C GLY A 230 -10.93 9.32 9.16
N GLY A 231 -11.32 9.42 7.90
CA GLY A 231 -12.63 9.88 7.45
C GLY A 231 -12.90 11.35 7.76
N LYS A 232 -14.15 11.71 8.07
CA LYS A 232 -14.59 13.07 8.46
C LYS A 232 -14.03 13.56 9.81
N ARG A 233 -13.11 12.83 10.46
CA ARG A 233 -12.56 13.20 11.76
C ARG A 233 -11.46 14.25 11.58
N ILE A 234 -11.81 15.45 12.03
CA ILE A 234 -11.12 16.72 11.91
C ILE A 234 -9.71 16.68 12.56
N ASN A 235 -8.72 17.17 11.82
CA ASN A 235 -7.44 17.75 12.26
C ASN A 235 -6.56 16.94 13.23
N TRP A 236 -5.92 15.89 12.74
CA TRP A 236 -4.76 15.27 13.40
C TRP A 236 -3.51 15.32 12.51
N GLY A 237 -3.23 16.48 11.91
CA GLY A 237 -2.02 16.63 11.11
C GLY A 237 -1.48 18.04 11.02
N THR A 238 -0.15 18.13 11.08
CA THR A 238 0.63 19.33 10.80
C THR A 238 0.53 19.71 9.31
N ARG A 239 0.93 20.94 8.97
CA ARG A 239 0.86 21.46 7.59
C ARG A 239 1.61 20.54 6.62
N GLY A 240 0.91 20.07 5.57
CA GLY A 240 1.48 19.22 4.52
C GLY A 240 1.19 17.72 4.68
N GLU A 241 0.71 17.27 5.84
CA GLU A 241 0.47 15.84 6.07
C GLU A 241 -0.62 15.23 5.19
N TYR A 242 -1.68 15.98 4.86
CA TYR A 242 -2.74 15.49 3.98
C TYR A 242 -2.19 15.13 2.59
N LEU A 243 -1.44 16.06 1.98
CA LEU A 243 -0.84 15.86 0.66
C LEU A 243 0.16 14.70 0.69
N MET A 244 0.97 14.59 1.75
CA MET A 244 1.93 13.49 1.90
C MET A 244 1.24 12.13 2.03
N ARG A 245 0.15 12.04 2.81
CA ARG A 245 -0.65 10.80 2.92
C ARG A 245 -1.31 10.45 1.58
N ALA A 246 -1.86 11.42 0.86
CA ALA A 246 -2.45 11.21 -0.45
C ALA A 246 -1.40 10.75 -1.49
N LEU A 247 -0.22 11.36 -1.52
CA LEU A 247 0.89 10.96 -2.40
C LEU A 247 1.41 9.57 -2.05
N ALA A 248 1.58 9.25 -0.77
CA ALA A 248 2.00 7.93 -0.33
C ALA A 248 0.98 6.85 -0.74
N LEU A 249 -0.31 7.17 -0.65
CA LEU A 249 -1.37 6.28 -1.14
C LEU A 249 -1.37 6.14 -2.65
N ALA A 250 -1.06 7.21 -3.38
CA ALA A 250 -1.06 7.19 -4.83
C ALA A 250 0.04 6.25 -5.32
N ILE A 251 1.22 6.32 -4.70
CA ILE A 251 2.31 5.39 -5.03
C ILE A 251 1.88 3.95 -4.67
N ARG A 252 1.26 3.71 -3.51
CA ARG A 252 0.76 2.36 -3.15
C ARG A 252 -0.25 1.82 -4.15
N HIS A 253 -1.21 2.66 -4.52
CA HIS A 253 -2.30 2.27 -5.42
C HIS A 253 -1.79 1.95 -6.83
N ASN A 254 -0.82 2.73 -7.33
CA ASN A 254 -0.22 2.51 -8.65
C ASN A 254 0.77 1.35 -8.70
N THR A 255 1.58 1.16 -7.65
CA THR A 255 2.72 0.22 -7.68
C THR A 255 2.43 -1.10 -6.95
N GLY A 256 1.31 -1.19 -6.22
CA GLY A 256 1.06 -2.27 -5.27
C GLY A 256 2.03 -2.27 -4.07
N ALA A 257 3.02 -1.36 -4.06
CA ALA A 257 3.96 -1.25 -2.97
C ALA A 257 3.19 -0.87 -1.71
N PHE A 258 3.42 -1.59 -0.63
CA PHE A 258 2.78 -1.24 0.63
C PHE A 258 3.14 0.20 0.99
N LEU A 259 2.17 0.92 1.58
CA LEU A 259 2.41 2.28 2.07
C LEU A 259 3.68 2.36 2.91
N SER A 260 3.99 1.29 3.66
CA SER A 260 5.23 1.13 4.41
C SER A 260 6.50 1.34 3.57
N SER A 261 6.56 0.79 2.35
CA SER A 261 7.71 0.93 1.44
C SER A 261 7.90 2.37 0.94
N ILE A 262 6.82 3.14 0.88
CA ILE A 262 6.82 4.55 0.43
C ILE A 262 7.09 5.48 1.61
N TYR A 263 6.52 5.20 2.78
CA TYR A 263 6.83 5.88 4.05
C TYR A 263 8.28 5.65 4.51
N GLU A 264 8.94 4.58 4.06
CA GLU A 264 10.39 4.36 4.26
C GLU A 264 11.28 5.33 3.47
N HIS A 265 10.78 5.88 2.35
CA HIS A 265 11.50 6.80 1.47
C HIS A 265 11.11 8.28 1.67
N ILE A 266 9.89 8.52 2.18
CA ILE A 266 9.36 9.85 2.46
C ILE A 266 9.49 10.12 3.97
N GLY A 267 10.68 10.58 4.37
CA GLY A 267 11.04 11.17 5.68
C GLY A 267 10.14 10.92 6.91
N ASP A 268 10.70 10.18 7.86
CA ASP A 268 10.35 10.08 9.29
C ASP A 268 8.89 9.70 9.64
N ILE A 269 8.58 8.39 9.58
CA ILE A 269 7.89 7.54 10.60
C ILE A 269 7.56 6.17 9.93
N PRO A 270 8.10 5.01 10.38
CA PRO A 270 7.84 3.73 9.68
C PRO A 270 7.09 2.63 10.49
N SER A 271 6.64 1.55 9.79
CA SER A 271 6.10 0.19 10.14
C SER A 271 4.56 -0.04 10.06
N VAL A 272 3.96 -1.06 9.42
CA VAL A 272 4.33 -2.37 8.78
C VAL A 272 3.21 -2.79 7.79
N VAL A 273 3.57 -3.37 6.63
CA VAL A 273 2.88 -4.55 6.08
C VAL A 273 3.95 -5.52 5.57
N GLU A 274 4.12 -6.65 6.23
CA GLU A 274 5.09 -7.70 5.87
C GLU A 274 4.39 -8.72 4.96
N GLY A 275 4.61 -8.57 3.65
CA GLY A 275 4.11 -9.49 2.64
C GLY A 275 5.04 -10.69 2.45
N GLU A 276 4.48 -11.78 1.95
CA GLU A 276 5.11 -13.08 1.65
C GLU A 276 6.40 -12.99 0.81
N ALA A 277 6.60 -11.90 0.05
CA ALA A 277 7.84 -11.61 -0.67
C ALA A 277 9.04 -11.30 0.23
N HIS A 278 8.86 -10.59 1.35
CA HIS A 278 9.96 -10.27 2.27
C HIS A 278 10.46 -11.52 3.01
N LYS A 279 9.52 -12.40 3.39
CA LYS A 279 9.84 -13.71 3.97
C LYS A 279 10.73 -14.53 3.02
N LYS A 280 10.37 -14.60 1.74
CA LYS A 280 11.18 -15.30 0.71
C LYS A 280 12.59 -14.71 0.56
N VAL A 281 12.74 -13.38 0.64
CA VAL A 281 14.06 -12.73 0.59
C VAL A 281 14.91 -13.08 1.82
N ILE A 282 14.32 -13.00 3.02
CA ILE A 282 15.00 -13.33 4.28
C ILE A 282 15.44 -14.81 4.29
N GLU A 283 14.58 -15.71 3.80
CA GLU A 283 14.89 -17.15 3.67
C GLU A 283 16.00 -17.41 2.63
N ALA A 284 15.98 -16.71 1.49
CA ALA A 284 17.05 -16.81 0.49
C ALA A 284 18.40 -16.30 1.03
N GLU A 285 18.41 -15.19 1.77
CA GLU A 285 19.60 -14.69 2.46
C GLU A 285 20.11 -15.66 3.53
N GLN A 286 19.23 -16.35 4.27
CA GLN A 286 19.63 -17.37 5.23
C GLN A 286 20.31 -18.58 4.54
N ALA A 287 19.83 -18.97 3.36
CA ALA A 287 20.48 -20.01 2.57
C ALA A 287 21.92 -19.61 2.19
N ASP A 288 22.16 -18.32 1.95
CA ASP A 288 23.47 -17.74 1.57
C ASP A 288 24.28 -17.19 2.77
N ARG A 289 23.92 -17.57 4.00
CA ARG A 289 24.47 -16.98 5.24
C ARG A 289 26.00 -17.03 5.35
N ILE A 290 26.66 -18.06 4.80
CA ILE A 290 28.13 -18.20 4.83
C ILE A 290 28.78 -17.10 3.98
N GLN A 291 28.25 -16.89 2.78
CA GLN A 291 28.75 -15.86 1.87
C GLN A 291 28.46 -14.46 2.43
N ILE A 292 27.28 -14.27 3.01
CA ILE A 292 26.92 -13.02 3.68
C ILE A 292 27.90 -12.68 4.80
N GLU A 293 28.30 -13.65 5.64
CA GLU A 293 29.30 -13.43 6.69
C GLU A 293 30.60 -12.87 6.07
N ILE A 294 31.12 -13.54 5.04
CA ILE A 294 32.37 -13.15 4.37
C ILE A 294 32.27 -11.73 3.78
N GLU A 295 31.19 -11.43 3.07
CA GLU A 295 30.96 -10.12 2.42
C GLU A 295 30.77 -8.97 3.41
N THR A 296 30.48 -9.28 4.67
CA THR A 296 30.11 -8.30 5.69
C THR A 296 31.12 -8.18 6.82
N ARG A 297 32.33 -8.76 6.68
CA ARG A 297 33.43 -8.71 7.68
C ARG A 297 33.92 -7.30 8.02
N GLU A 298 33.68 -6.32 7.17
CA GLU A 298 33.95 -4.91 7.46
C GLU A 298 32.87 -4.24 8.35
N GLN A 299 31.86 -5.00 8.76
CA GLN A 299 30.82 -4.64 9.74
C GLN A 299 30.29 -3.19 9.59
N ALA A 300 30.63 -2.30 10.53
CA ALA A 300 30.17 -0.91 10.55
C ALA A 300 30.59 -0.11 9.31
N ASN A 301 31.62 -0.54 8.59
CA ASN A 301 32.07 0.04 7.32
C ASN A 301 31.42 -0.62 6.09
N CYS A 302 30.62 -1.69 6.27
CA CYS A 302 29.90 -2.37 5.20
C CYS A 302 28.43 -1.90 5.11
N PRO A 303 27.99 -1.26 4.01
CA PRO A 303 26.59 -0.89 3.82
C PRO A 303 25.63 -2.10 3.81
N ARG A 304 26.06 -3.22 3.22
CA ARG A 304 25.28 -4.47 3.16
C ARG A 304 25.03 -5.05 4.55
N TRP A 305 26.03 -5.02 5.42
CA TRP A 305 25.89 -5.38 6.84
C TRP A 305 24.82 -4.53 7.54
N LYS A 306 24.80 -3.21 7.32
CA LYS A 306 23.79 -2.31 7.90
C LYS A 306 22.37 -2.61 7.40
N ILE A 307 22.23 -3.00 6.14
CA ILE A 307 20.93 -3.33 5.52
C ILE A 307 20.41 -4.65 6.11
N LEU A 308 21.21 -5.71 6.10
CA LEU A 308 20.83 -7.04 6.56
C LEU A 308 20.45 -7.08 8.05
N ARG A 309 21.03 -6.19 8.87
CA ARG A 309 20.68 -6.03 10.28
C ARG A 309 19.35 -5.34 10.54
N LYS A 310 18.82 -4.55 9.57
CA LYS A 310 17.53 -3.87 9.74
C LYS A 310 16.34 -4.82 9.59
N SER A 311 16.51 -5.90 8.83
CA SER A 311 15.49 -6.93 8.63
C SER A 311 15.53 -8.04 9.69
N ARG A 312 16.46 -7.98 10.65
CA ARG A 312 16.71 -9.04 11.63
C ARG A 312 16.81 -8.52 13.05
N LEU A 313 16.41 -9.34 14.01
CA LEU A 313 16.63 -9.07 15.42
C LEU A 313 18.06 -9.46 15.80
N THR A 314 18.88 -8.46 16.12
CA THR A 314 20.27 -8.69 16.51
C THR A 314 20.44 -8.94 18.01
N THR A 315 21.39 -9.80 18.39
CA THR A 315 21.60 -10.25 19.78
C THR A 315 21.86 -9.14 20.80
N SER A 316 22.41 -8.00 20.38
CA SER A 316 22.57 -6.80 21.23
C SER A 316 21.24 -6.25 21.77
N HIS A 317 20.11 -6.67 21.21
CA HIS A 317 18.77 -6.31 21.69
C HIS A 317 18.12 -7.36 22.61
N PHE A 318 18.68 -8.57 22.75
CA PHE A 318 18.06 -9.68 23.47
C PHE A 318 17.85 -9.37 24.95
N GLY A 319 18.92 -8.95 25.64
CA GLY A 319 18.85 -8.62 27.07
C GLY A 319 17.82 -7.53 27.38
N PRO A 320 17.85 -6.38 26.68
CA PRO A 320 16.81 -5.37 26.81
C PRO A 320 15.39 -5.90 26.54
N ILE A 321 15.17 -6.72 25.51
CA ILE A 321 13.86 -7.31 25.19
C ILE A 321 13.36 -8.21 26.32
N MET A 322 14.19 -9.14 26.79
CA MET A 322 13.82 -10.10 27.82
C MET A 322 13.53 -9.44 29.18
N GLY A 323 14.08 -8.24 29.42
CA GLY A 323 13.82 -7.45 30.63
C GLY A 323 12.48 -6.71 30.67
N HIS A 324 11.70 -6.67 29.57
CA HIS A 324 10.43 -5.93 29.50
C HIS A 324 9.20 -6.81 29.77
N LYS A 325 8.29 -6.30 30.61
CA LYS A 325 6.91 -6.81 30.71
C LYS A 325 6.07 -6.26 29.55
N SER A 326 5.07 -7.02 29.10
CA SER A 326 4.15 -6.62 28.03
C SER A 326 3.50 -5.26 28.31
N GLY A 327 3.34 -4.40 27.28
CA GLY A 327 2.73 -3.07 27.42
C GLY A 327 3.38 -1.99 26.56
N SER A 328 3.06 -0.72 26.84
CA SER A 328 3.51 0.45 26.06
C SER A 328 5.04 0.63 26.01
N ALA A 329 5.75 0.24 27.07
CA ALA A 329 7.21 0.25 27.12
C ALA A 329 7.84 -0.74 26.12
N PHE A 330 7.22 -1.91 25.92
CA PHE A 330 7.67 -2.90 24.95
C PHE A 330 7.48 -2.37 23.51
N ALA A 331 6.34 -1.74 23.22
CA ALA A 331 6.09 -1.12 21.92
C ALA A 331 7.10 0.00 21.58
N ALA A 332 7.44 0.84 22.56
CA ALA A 332 8.48 1.87 22.40
C ALA A 332 9.85 1.24 22.13
N ARG A 333 10.18 0.12 22.77
CA ARG A 333 11.42 -0.61 22.55
C ARG A 333 11.50 -1.24 21.16
N VAL A 334 10.43 -1.90 20.72
CA VAL A 334 10.32 -2.43 19.34
C VAL A 334 10.50 -1.31 18.32
N LYS A 335 9.91 -0.13 18.57
CA LYS A 335 10.09 1.06 17.73
C LYS A 335 11.56 1.53 17.67
N GLN A 336 12.28 1.53 18.80
CA GLN A 336 13.71 1.88 18.83
C GLN A 336 14.60 0.88 18.09
N ILE A 337 14.29 -0.42 18.20
CA ILE A 337 15.03 -1.48 17.52
C ILE A 337 14.83 -1.38 16.00
N ARG A 338 13.58 -1.14 15.59
CA ARG A 338 13.23 -1.01 14.18
C ARG A 338 13.73 0.30 13.57
N TYR A 339 13.78 1.37 14.36
CA TYR A 339 14.19 2.71 13.94
C TYR A 339 15.32 3.26 14.81
N PRO A 340 16.54 2.70 14.67
CA PRO A 340 17.68 3.18 15.43
C PRO A 340 18.00 4.63 15.02
N SER A 341 18.33 5.46 16.02
CA SER A 341 18.82 6.82 15.80
C SER A 341 20.06 6.80 14.90
N LYS A 342 20.11 7.69 13.90
CA LYS A 342 21.31 7.87 13.06
C LYS A 342 22.46 8.58 13.79
N LYS A 343 22.22 9.13 15.00
CA LYS A 343 23.25 9.81 15.79
C LYS A 343 24.08 8.79 16.55
N ILE A 344 25.38 8.74 16.23
CA ILE A 344 26.39 8.08 17.07
C ILE A 344 26.56 8.94 18.33
N ASN A 345 26.47 8.32 19.51
CA ASN A 345 26.73 9.00 20.78
C ASN A 345 28.20 8.81 21.19
N GLN A 346 28.64 9.54 22.23
CA GLN A 346 30.03 9.48 22.69
C GLN A 346 30.45 8.08 23.15
N ASP A 347 29.55 7.33 23.81
CA ASP A 347 29.83 5.96 24.25
C ASP A 347 30.08 5.02 23.06
N MET A 348 29.27 5.12 22.01
CA MET A 348 29.40 4.32 20.79
C MET A 348 30.67 4.69 20.03
N GLN A 349 30.98 5.98 19.93
CA GLN A 349 32.21 6.44 19.25
C GLN A 349 33.44 5.93 20.00
N TYR A 350 33.46 6.04 21.34
CA TYR A 350 34.54 5.50 22.17
C TYR A 350 34.69 3.98 22.01
N GLY A 351 33.57 3.27 21.89
CA GLY A 351 33.54 1.85 21.52
C GLY A 351 34.32 1.56 20.24
N ILE A 352 33.93 2.24 19.17
CA ILE A 352 34.55 2.10 17.84
C ILE A 352 36.05 2.44 17.87
N ASP A 353 36.42 3.52 18.56
CA ASP A 353 37.79 4.03 18.58
C ASP A 353 38.76 3.06 19.28
N HIS A 354 38.29 2.29 20.25
CA HIS A 354 39.12 1.44 21.13
C HIS A 354 38.90 -0.07 20.97
N GLU A 355 38.00 -0.51 20.11
CA GLU A 355 37.77 -1.93 19.84
C GLU A 355 39.06 -2.62 19.38
N ALA A 356 39.81 -1.99 18.47
CA ALA A 356 41.07 -2.53 17.96
C ALA A 356 42.14 -2.64 19.05
N ASP A 357 42.25 -1.66 19.95
CA ASP A 357 43.19 -1.70 21.08
C ASP A 357 42.89 -2.89 21.99
N ALA A 358 41.60 -3.05 22.31
CA ALA A 358 41.10 -4.12 23.14
C ALA A 358 41.35 -5.51 22.54
N ILE A 359 41.04 -5.70 21.25
CA ILE A 359 41.33 -6.95 20.54
C ILE A 359 42.84 -7.25 20.56
N ASN A 360 43.69 -6.27 20.24
CA ASN A 360 45.15 -6.44 20.25
C ASN A 360 45.68 -6.89 21.61
N ASP A 361 45.16 -6.35 22.71
CA ASP A 361 45.59 -6.76 24.06
C ASP A 361 45.09 -8.17 24.41
N LEU A 362 43.90 -8.54 23.97
CA LEU A 362 43.37 -9.89 24.14
C LEU A 362 44.17 -10.92 23.32
N GLU A 363 44.56 -10.60 22.09
CA GLU A 363 45.43 -11.45 21.27
C GLU A 363 46.78 -11.72 21.94
N LYS A 364 47.42 -10.68 22.50
CA LYS A 364 48.68 -10.82 23.24
C LYS A 364 48.52 -11.71 24.47
N LEU A 365 47.42 -11.56 25.20
CA LEU A 365 47.11 -12.36 26.39
C LEU A 365 46.91 -13.84 26.02
N LEU A 366 46.07 -14.10 25.02
CA LEU A 366 45.68 -15.46 24.62
C LEU A 366 46.75 -16.14 23.76
N LYS A 367 47.64 -15.37 23.14
CA LYS A 367 48.60 -15.82 22.11
C LYS A 367 47.89 -16.56 20.98
N LYS A 368 46.72 -16.04 20.58
CA LYS A 368 45.88 -16.55 19.50
C LYS A 368 45.49 -15.39 18.59
N ASN A 369 45.36 -15.69 17.29
CA ASN A 369 44.83 -14.76 16.30
C ASN A 369 43.31 -14.62 16.48
N ILE A 370 42.80 -13.40 16.55
CA ILE A 370 41.38 -13.08 16.58
C ILE A 370 41.00 -12.54 15.20
N GLU A 371 40.21 -13.30 14.47
CA GLU A 371 39.80 -12.93 13.12
C GLU A 371 38.55 -12.05 13.15
N LYS A 372 38.51 -11.05 12.26
CA LYS A 372 37.29 -10.29 11.99
C LYS A 372 36.22 -11.20 11.40
N CYS A 373 34.98 -10.96 11.79
CA CYS A 373 33.83 -11.67 11.26
C CYS A 373 32.72 -10.69 10.84
N GLY A 374 31.81 -11.16 9.98
CA GLY A 374 30.70 -10.37 9.47
C GLY A 374 29.39 -10.61 10.23
N LEU A 375 28.30 -10.63 9.48
CA LEU A 375 26.97 -10.95 10.01
C LEU A 375 26.73 -12.44 9.93
N PHE A 376 26.64 -13.09 11.09
CA PHE A 376 26.10 -14.44 11.20
C PHE A 376 24.58 -14.36 11.22
N ILE A 377 23.94 -15.14 10.36
CA ILE A 377 22.49 -15.37 10.33
C ILE A 377 22.24 -16.76 10.90
N ASP A 378 21.23 -16.88 11.76
CA ASP A 378 20.90 -18.15 12.42
C ASP A 378 20.56 -19.24 11.38
N PRO A 379 21.05 -20.47 11.55
CA PRO A 379 20.83 -21.54 10.58
C PRO A 379 19.37 -22.03 10.51
N VAL A 380 18.55 -21.73 11.52
CA VAL A 380 17.15 -22.18 11.63
C VAL A 380 16.18 -20.99 11.52
N ASP A 381 16.40 -19.92 12.29
CA ASP A 381 15.53 -18.73 12.29
C ASP A 381 16.14 -17.55 11.52
N ALA A 382 15.72 -17.38 10.27
CA ALA A 382 16.25 -16.37 9.36
C ALA A 382 16.11 -14.92 9.88
N TYR A 383 15.26 -14.68 10.88
CA TYR A 383 15.07 -13.37 11.51
C TYR A 383 16.10 -13.06 12.60
N LEU A 384 16.94 -14.01 13.00
CA LEU A 384 17.97 -13.82 14.02
C LEU A 384 19.35 -13.65 13.39
N ALA A 385 20.12 -12.68 13.90
CA ALA A 385 21.49 -12.48 13.46
C ALA A 385 22.40 -11.91 14.57
N CYS A 386 23.70 -12.05 14.39
CA CYS A 386 24.69 -11.40 15.25
C CYS A 386 25.99 -11.09 14.51
N SER A 387 26.79 -10.21 15.08
CA SER A 387 28.18 -9.97 14.68
C SER A 387 28.97 -9.88 15.97
N PRO A 388 29.69 -10.95 16.37
CA PRO A 388 30.70 -10.87 17.41
C PRO A 388 31.81 -9.88 17.03
N ASP A 389 32.61 -9.46 18.01
CA ASP A 389 33.74 -8.55 17.78
C ASP A 389 34.96 -9.32 17.22
N GLY A 390 34.96 -10.65 17.32
CA GLY A 390 35.92 -11.52 16.65
C GLY A 390 35.62 -13.01 16.79
N VAL A 391 36.37 -13.83 16.05
CA VAL A 391 36.31 -15.30 16.13
C VAL A 391 37.72 -15.88 16.29
N ILE A 392 37.84 -16.99 17.01
CA ILE A 392 39.10 -17.70 17.24
C ILE A 392 38.90 -19.16 16.85
N GLY A 393 39.49 -19.57 15.72
CA GLY A 393 39.29 -20.90 15.17
C GLY A 393 37.81 -21.21 14.94
N ASP A 394 37.41 -22.46 15.18
CA ASP A 394 36.10 -22.98 14.79
C ASP A 394 35.11 -23.15 15.96
N ASP A 395 35.50 -22.80 17.20
CA ASP A 395 34.68 -23.06 18.39
C ASP A 395 34.49 -21.86 19.35
N THR A 396 35.10 -20.71 19.05
CA THR A 396 35.17 -19.59 19.99
C THR A 396 34.88 -18.23 19.34
N ILE A 397 34.03 -17.43 19.99
CA ILE A 397 33.78 -16.02 19.66
C ILE A 397 34.41 -15.07 20.69
N VAL A 398 34.53 -13.80 20.33
CA VAL A 398 35.00 -12.71 21.18
C VAL A 398 33.94 -11.61 21.22
N GLU A 399 33.67 -11.10 22.42
CA GLU A 399 32.82 -9.93 22.66
C GLU A 399 33.55 -8.97 23.59
N VAL A 400 33.79 -7.76 23.12
CA VAL A 400 34.48 -6.68 23.81
C VAL A 400 33.48 -5.60 24.23
N LYS A 401 33.69 -5.07 25.43
CA LYS A 401 33.01 -3.87 25.90
C LYS A 401 34.03 -2.85 26.37
N THR A 402 33.84 -1.61 25.95
CA THR A 402 34.57 -0.45 26.46
C THR A 402 33.57 0.58 26.98
N SER A 403 34.04 1.55 27.76
CA SER A 403 33.20 2.66 28.22
C SER A 403 34.02 3.91 28.43
N ILE A 404 33.57 5.03 27.85
CA ILE A 404 34.20 6.35 28.04
C ILE A 404 34.22 6.77 29.52
N HIS A 405 33.26 6.29 30.31
CA HIS A 405 33.21 6.57 31.74
C HIS A 405 34.36 5.92 32.52
N ALA A 406 34.96 4.87 31.98
CA ALA A 406 36.04 4.12 32.61
C ALA A 406 37.43 4.45 32.03
N HIS A 407 37.58 5.48 31.18
CA HIS A 407 38.84 5.79 30.51
C HIS A 407 40.02 6.06 31.46
N ALA A 408 39.75 6.55 32.67
CA ALA A 408 40.74 6.88 33.69
C ALA A 408 40.70 5.93 34.90
N SER A 409 40.17 4.72 34.74
CA SER A 409 40.08 3.72 35.81
C SER A 409 40.52 2.35 35.31
N THR A 410 41.02 1.51 36.21
CA THR A 410 41.21 0.09 35.89
C THR A 410 39.86 -0.58 35.65
N ALA A 411 39.82 -1.60 34.81
CA ALA A 411 38.61 -2.37 34.52
C ALA A 411 37.99 -2.96 35.80
N GLU A 412 38.82 -3.38 36.76
CA GLU A 412 38.42 -3.89 38.07
C GLU A 412 37.73 -2.85 38.95
N GLU A 413 38.24 -1.63 38.98
CA GLU A 413 37.62 -0.52 39.71
C GLU A 413 36.30 -0.13 39.04
N ALA A 414 36.32 0.03 37.71
CA ALA A 414 35.18 0.46 36.94
C ALA A 414 33.95 -0.45 37.12
N VAL A 415 34.13 -1.77 37.04
CA VAL A 415 33.02 -2.73 37.21
C VAL A 415 32.45 -2.75 38.64
N LYS A 416 33.18 -2.22 39.64
CA LYS A 416 32.72 -2.12 41.03
C LYS A 416 32.09 -0.77 41.35
N SER A 417 32.72 0.32 40.93
CA SER A 417 32.43 1.68 41.40
C SER A 417 31.72 2.57 40.38
N ILE A 418 31.88 2.31 39.07
CA ILE A 418 31.29 3.14 38.02
C ILE A 418 29.91 2.59 37.67
N LYS A 419 28.88 3.42 37.88
CA LYS A 419 27.47 3.04 37.69
C LYS A 419 27.19 2.40 36.33
N GLN A 420 27.79 2.92 35.26
CA GLN A 420 27.59 2.47 33.88
C GLN A 420 28.29 1.16 33.55
N CYS A 421 29.35 0.81 34.28
CA CYS A 421 30.12 -0.42 34.09
C CYS A 421 29.75 -1.51 35.10
N LYS A 422 28.90 -1.15 36.08
CA LYS A 422 28.64 -1.98 37.25
C LYS A 422 28.00 -3.30 36.88
N GLY A 423 28.66 -4.39 37.28
CA GLY A 423 28.12 -5.74 37.14
C GLY A 423 28.17 -6.31 35.72
N PHE A 424 29.04 -5.80 34.84
CA PHE A 424 29.38 -6.48 33.57
C PHE A 424 29.97 -7.86 33.86
N LEU A 425 30.94 -7.92 34.79
CA LEU A 425 31.62 -9.11 35.26
C LEU A 425 31.53 -9.21 36.79
N LYS A 426 31.60 -10.44 37.31
CA LYS A 426 31.64 -10.75 38.75
C LYS A 426 32.95 -11.45 39.08
N LEU A 427 33.54 -11.14 40.23
CA LEU A 427 34.72 -11.85 40.72
C LEU A 427 34.29 -13.23 41.23
N LYS A 428 34.81 -14.29 40.61
CA LYS A 428 34.58 -15.68 41.03
C LYS A 428 35.60 -16.13 42.07
N SER A 429 36.87 -15.82 41.82
CA SER A 429 37.99 -16.04 42.75
C SER A 429 39.08 -14.99 42.45
N LYS A 430 40.14 -14.91 43.26
CA LYS A 430 41.17 -13.86 43.12
C LYS A 430 41.74 -13.81 41.69
N GLY A 431 41.43 -12.74 40.96
CA GLY A 431 41.86 -12.53 39.57
C GLY A 431 41.07 -13.29 38.49
N CYS A 432 40.03 -14.06 38.87
CA CYS A 432 39.17 -14.80 37.95
C CYS A 432 37.77 -14.19 37.95
N TYR A 433 37.31 -13.79 36.78
CA TYR A 433 36.01 -13.16 36.58
C TYR A 433 35.08 -14.08 35.79
N GLU A 434 33.78 -13.90 36.00
CA GLU A 434 32.73 -14.56 35.21
C GLU A 434 31.69 -13.55 34.77
N MET A 435 31.03 -13.79 33.63
CA MET A 435 29.93 -12.95 33.20
C MET A 435 28.81 -12.95 34.23
N ASN A 436 28.25 -11.77 34.50
CA ASN A 436 27.07 -11.68 35.33
C ASN A 436 25.83 -12.15 34.54
N SER A 437 25.29 -13.31 34.89
CA SER A 437 24.09 -13.88 34.25
C SER A 437 22.83 -13.00 34.35
N GLY A 438 22.78 -12.07 35.31
CA GLY A 438 21.70 -11.09 35.43
C GLY A 438 21.91 -9.82 34.59
N HIS A 439 23.05 -9.67 33.92
CA HIS A 439 23.35 -8.51 33.08
C HIS A 439 22.87 -8.75 31.65
N HIS A 440 22.43 -7.69 30.97
CA HIS A 440 21.87 -7.79 29.62
C HIS A 440 22.88 -8.28 28.56
N TYR A 441 24.19 -8.10 28.79
CA TYR A 441 25.24 -8.68 27.92
C TYR A 441 25.29 -10.20 27.97
N TYR A 442 24.88 -10.84 29.07
CA TYR A 442 24.83 -12.31 29.13
C TYR A 442 23.87 -12.86 28.08
N ALA A 443 22.67 -12.26 27.97
CA ALA A 443 21.70 -12.59 26.94
C ALA A 443 22.23 -12.38 25.51
N GLN A 444 23.01 -11.32 25.29
CA GLN A 444 23.64 -11.05 23.99
C GLN A 444 24.64 -12.16 23.64
N VAL A 445 25.53 -12.52 24.56
CA VAL A 445 26.54 -13.57 24.36
C VAL A 445 25.89 -14.93 24.15
N GLN A 446 24.88 -15.29 24.95
CA GLN A 446 24.14 -16.55 24.75
C GLN A 446 23.47 -16.60 23.37
N GLY A 447 22.91 -15.47 22.91
CA GLY A 447 22.38 -15.35 21.56
C GLY A 447 23.45 -15.50 20.49
N GLN A 448 24.64 -14.92 20.67
CA GLN A 448 25.75 -15.06 19.73
C GLN A 448 26.21 -16.52 19.64
N LEU A 449 26.42 -17.19 20.77
CA LEU A 449 26.79 -18.61 20.81
C LEU A 449 25.78 -19.49 20.07
N HIS A 450 24.47 -19.23 20.29
CA HIS A 450 23.41 -19.92 19.56
C HIS A 450 23.48 -19.68 18.06
N ILE A 451 23.48 -18.42 17.61
CA ILE A 451 23.40 -18.07 16.18
C ILE A 451 24.65 -18.54 15.42
N THR A 452 25.81 -18.39 16.03
CA THR A 452 27.10 -18.78 15.42
C THR A 452 27.39 -20.28 15.51
N GLN A 453 26.64 -21.02 16.34
CA GLN A 453 26.89 -22.43 16.69
C GLN A 453 28.26 -22.67 17.36
N GLN A 454 28.79 -21.63 18.01
CA GLN A 454 30.08 -21.64 18.69
C GLN A 454 29.93 -22.13 20.14
N LYS A 455 31.00 -22.67 20.73
CA LYS A 455 30.96 -23.28 22.07
C LYS A 455 31.34 -22.31 23.17
N TYR A 456 32.28 -21.42 22.89
CA TYR A 456 32.88 -20.55 23.89
C TYR A 456 32.84 -19.08 23.46
N CYS A 457 32.79 -18.18 24.42
CA CYS A 457 32.92 -16.74 24.21
C CYS A 457 33.93 -16.19 25.20
N TYR A 458 34.96 -15.51 24.71
CA TYR A 458 35.76 -14.62 25.53
C TYR A 458 35.02 -13.28 25.63
N PHE A 459 34.46 -13.00 26.80
CA PHE A 459 33.87 -11.70 27.08
C PHE A 459 34.86 -10.84 27.83
N MET A 460 35.25 -9.71 27.24
CA MET A 460 36.24 -8.79 27.80
C MET A 460 35.64 -7.41 28.07
N PHE A 461 35.94 -6.87 29.25
CA PHE A 461 35.77 -5.45 29.52
C PHE A 461 37.14 -4.78 29.58
N TRP A 462 37.36 -3.82 28.69
CA TRP A 462 38.65 -3.15 28.48
C TRP A 462 38.58 -1.66 28.82
N THR A 463 39.66 -1.16 29.44
CA THR A 463 39.94 0.26 29.62
C THR A 463 41.39 0.55 29.19
N PRO A 464 41.77 1.82 28.96
CA PRO A 464 43.15 2.17 28.63
C PRO A 464 44.18 1.79 29.70
N LEU A 465 43.75 1.49 30.94
CA LEU A 465 44.63 1.18 32.07
C LEU A 465 44.73 -0.33 32.36
N SER A 466 43.67 -1.11 32.10
CA SER A 466 43.65 -2.56 32.28
C SER A 466 42.45 -3.21 31.58
N PHE A 467 42.39 -4.54 31.58
CA PHE A 467 41.24 -5.30 31.12
C PHE A 467 40.94 -6.47 32.06
N ILE A 468 39.69 -6.91 32.06
CA ILE A 468 39.25 -8.16 32.70
C ILE A 468 38.41 -8.99 31.72
N GLN A 469 38.50 -10.30 31.82
CA GLN A 469 37.81 -11.23 30.93
C GLN A 469 37.25 -12.45 31.69
N SER A 470 36.19 -13.06 31.15
CA SER A 470 35.57 -14.28 31.70
C SER A 470 35.77 -15.51 30.83
#